data_AF-A0A0L0EMV4-F1
#
_entry.id   AF-A0A0L0EMV4-F1
#
_cell.length_a   1.000
_cell.length_b   1.000
_cell.length_c   1.000
_cell.angle_alpha   90.00
_cell.angle_beta   90.00
_cell.angle_gamma   90.00
#
_symmetry.space_group_name_H-M   'P 1'
#
loop_
_entity.id
_entity.type
_entity.pdbx_description
1 polymer ?
#
loop_
_entity_poly.entity_id
_entity_poly.type
_entity_poly.pdbx_seq_one_letter_code
_entity_poly.pdbx_strand_id
1 'polypeptide(L)' 'MSEEYIVIPPTTKVWCPEKGEGWTLTGITGIEENTSVMFSGVRYTIPAQKIVEELLPNYQAREKEQG' A
#
# COMPACT_ATOMS: atom_id res chain seq x y z
N MET A 1 -22.31 -8.79 -8.67
CA MET A 1 -21.14 -8.76 -7.78
C MET A 1 -20.75 -7.30 -7.70
N SER A 2 -20.90 -6.65 -6.54
CA SER A 2 -20.47 -5.26 -6.37
C SER A 2 -18.94 -5.27 -6.39
N GLU A 3 -18.34 -4.67 -7.40
CA GLU A 3 -16.92 -4.33 -7.36
C GLU A 3 -16.75 -3.39 -6.16
N GLU A 4 -16.09 -3.88 -5.10
CA GLU A 4 -15.70 -3.02 -3.99
C GLU A 4 -14.72 -1.99 -4.52
N TYR A 5 -15.23 -0.79 -4.75
CA TYR A 5 -14.42 0.35 -5.17
C TYR A 5 -13.55 0.79 -4.00
N ILE A 6 -12.29 0.33 -4.02
CA ILE A 6 -11.26 0.76 -3.09
C ILE A 6 -10.51 1.89 -3.76
N VAL A 7 -10.61 3.10 -3.18
CA VAL A 7 -9.89 4.28 -3.66
C VAL A 7 -8.78 4.61 -2.66
N ILE A 8 -7.54 4.29 -3.03
CA ILE A 8 -6.34 4.71 -2.29
C ILE A 8 -5.60 5.76 -3.12
N PRO A 9 -5.29 6.94 -2.57
CA PRO A 9 -4.59 7.97 -3.32
C PRO A 9 -3.13 7.56 -3.64
N PRO A 10 -2.52 8.14 -4.67
CA PRO A 10 -1.07 8.03 -4.87
C PRO A 10 -0.32 8.59 -3.65
N THR A 11 0.95 8.22 -3.50
CA THR A 11 1.81 8.60 -2.37
C THR A 11 1.28 8.15 -1.00
N THR A 12 0.39 7.16 -0.98
CA THR A 12 -0.09 6.56 0.28
C THR A 12 1.05 5.79 0.92
N LYS A 13 1.35 6.11 2.18
CA LYS A 13 2.38 5.44 2.97
C LYS A 13 1.95 4.04 3.36
N VAL A 14 2.90 3.12 3.30
CA VAL A 14 2.72 1.71 3.61
C VAL A 14 3.94 1.20 4.37
N TRP A 15 3.78 0.10 5.12
CA TRP A 15 4.87 -0.51 5.86
C TRP A 15 5.03 -1.98 5.45
N CYS A 16 6.24 -2.34 5.05
CA CYS A 16 6.65 -3.71 4.80
C CYS A 16 7.70 -4.12 5.85
N PRO A 17 7.47 -5.16 6.66
CA PRO A 17 8.45 -5.58 7.68
C PRO A 17 9.86 -5.85 7.13
N GLU A 18 9.95 -6.36 5.90
CA GLU A 18 11.22 -6.69 5.26
C GLU A 18 11.90 -5.49 4.59
N LYS A 19 11.13 -4.47 4.17
CA LYS A 19 11.63 -3.37 3.32
C LYS A 19 11.54 -1.98 3.96
N GLY A 20 10.87 -1.88 5.10
CA GLY A 20 10.62 -0.63 5.80
C GLY A 20 9.43 0.16 5.25
N GLU A 21 9.48 1.49 5.45
CA GLU A 21 8.46 2.42 4.98
C GLU A 21 8.56 2.57 3.46
N GLY A 22 7.40 2.59 2.81
CA GLY A 22 7.29 2.86 1.39
C GLY A 22 6.07 3.70 1.08
N TRP A 23 5.91 4.05 -0.19
CA TRP A 23 4.74 4.80 -0.67
C TRP A 23 4.30 4.35 -2.07
N THR A 24 2.99 4.36 -2.31
CA THR A 24 2.44 4.11 -3.64
C THR A 24 2.85 5.23 -4.60
N LEU A 25 3.10 4.91 -5.87
CA LEU A 25 3.38 5.89 -6.92
C LEU A 25 2.13 6.25 -7.73
N THR A 26 1.15 5.37 -7.73
CA THR A 26 -0.14 5.52 -8.40
C THR A 26 -1.25 5.32 -7.38
N GLY A 27 -2.43 5.87 -7.65
CA GLY A 27 -3.62 5.50 -6.87
C GLY A 27 -4.03 4.06 -7.15
N ILE A 28 -4.76 3.47 -6.20
CA ILE A 28 -5.45 2.18 -6.37
C ILE A 28 -6.93 2.49 -6.51
N THR A 29 -7.57 1.93 -7.53
CA THR A 29 -9.02 2.01 -7.79
C THR A 29 -9.69 0.64 -7.86
N GLY A 30 -8.92 -0.44 -7.90
CA GLY A 30 -9.44 -1.81 -7.91
C GLY A 30 -8.50 -2.80 -7.23
N ILE A 31 -9.05 -3.77 -6.49
CA ILE A 31 -8.25 -4.71 -5.69
C ILE A 31 -7.44 -5.71 -6.53
N GLU A 32 -7.90 -5.98 -7.75
CA GLU A 32 -7.30 -6.94 -8.68
C GLU A 32 -6.16 -6.34 -9.52
N GLU A 33 -5.88 -5.04 -9.39
CA GLU A 33 -4.83 -4.39 -10.17
C GLU A 33 -3.44 -4.53 -9.55
N ASN A 34 -2.41 -4.18 -10.31
CA ASN A 34 -1.05 -4.03 -9.78
C ASN A 34 -0.73 -2.54 -9.59
N THR A 35 -0.09 -2.21 -8.48
CA THR A 35 0.36 -0.85 -8.18
C THR A 35 1.87 -0.80 -7.98
N SER A 36 2.45 0.33 -8.40
CA SER A 36 3.87 0.60 -8.16
C SER A 36 4.07 1.19 -6.77
N VAL A 37 4.97 0.60 -5.99
CA VAL A 37 5.34 1.07 -4.64
C VAL A 37 6.84 1.31 -4.59
N MET A 38 7.26 2.43 -4.00
CA MET A 38 8.65 2.72 -3.72
C MET A 38 9.00 2.25 -2.32
N PHE A 39 10.07 1.44 -2.20
CA PHE A 39 10.72 1.13 -0.94
C PHE A 39 12.19 1.49 -1.06
N SER A 40 12.71 2.34 -0.16
CA SER A 40 14.13 2.71 -0.10
C SER A 40 14.76 3.10 -1.44
N GLY A 41 14.00 3.82 -2.29
CA GLY A 41 14.48 4.26 -3.61
C GLY A 41 14.38 3.21 -4.72
N VAL A 42 13.84 2.01 -4.45
CA VAL A 42 13.60 0.96 -5.45
C VAL A 42 12.10 0.80 -5.71
N ARG A 43 11.73 0.74 -6.99
CA ARG A 43 10.34 0.55 -7.44
C ARG A 43 9.99 -0.94 -7.49
N TYR A 44 8.88 -1.30 -6.88
CA TYR A 44 8.30 -2.64 -6.92
C TYR A 44 6.90 -2.59 -7.52
N THR A 45 6.56 -3.58 -8.34
CA THR A 45 5.19 -3.83 -8.78
C THR A 45 4.57 -4.82 -7.81
N ILE A 46 3.50 -4.41 -7.11
CA ILE A 46 2.86 -5.18 -6.05
C ILE A 46 1.35 -5.27 -6.34
N PRO A 47 0.72 -6.44 -6.15
CA PRO A 47 -0.74 -6.55 -6.22
C PRO A 47 -1.42 -5.57 -5.25
N ALA A 48 -2.44 -4.86 -5.71
CA ALA A 48 -3.21 -3.93 -4.89
C ALA A 48 -3.80 -4.63 -3.67
N GLN A 49 -4.26 -5.88 -3.82
CA GLN A 49 -4.69 -6.73 -2.72
C GLN A 49 -3.69 -6.76 -1.55
N LYS A 50 -2.41 -7.05 -1.84
CA LYS A 50 -1.37 -7.09 -0.80
C LYS A 50 -1.16 -5.73 -0.13
N ILE A 51 -1.26 -4.65 -0.89
CA ILE A 51 -1.12 -3.29 -0.34
C ILE A 51 -2.26 -3.01 0.66
N VAL A 52 -3.50 -3.31 0.27
CA VAL A 52 -4.71 -3.06 1.05
C VAL A 52 -4.80 -3.95 2.28
N GLU A 53 -4.54 -5.24 2.13
CA GLU A 53 -4.76 -6.23 3.19
C GLU A 53 -3.59 -6.35 4.17
N GLU A 54 -2.36 -6.04 3.74
CA GLU A 54 -1.17 -6.19 4.58
C GLU A 54 -0.44 -4.87 4.82
N LEU A 55 0.01 -4.20 3.76
CA LEU A 55 1.02 -3.14 3.90
C LEU A 55 0.46 -1.85 4.50
N LEU A 56 -0.77 -1.48 4.14
CA LEU A 56 -1.44 -0.30 4.68
C LEU A 56 -1.87 -0.50 6.15
N PRO A 57 -2.51 -1.62 6.54
CA PRO A 57 -2.79 -1.93 7.95
C PRO A 57 -1.54 -1.95 8.81
N ASN A 58 -0.43 -2.50 8.31
CA ASN A 58 0.84 -2.51 9.03
C ASN A 58 1.34 -1.09 9.33
N TYR A 59 1.21 -0.16 8.36
CA TYR A 59 1.57 1.24 8.58
C TYR A 59 0.69 1.89 9.64
N GLN A 60 -0.63 1.68 9.56
CA GLN A 60 -1.60 2.21 10.53
C GLN A 60 -1.38 1.68 11.95
N ALA A 61 -1.05 0.39 12.09
CA ALA A 61 -0.74 -0.21 13.39
C ALA A 61 0.53 0.42 13.99
N ARG A 62 1.59 0.57 13.19
CA ARG A 62 2.83 1.22 13.59
C ARG A 62 2.64 2.68 14.01
N GLU A 63 1.84 3.45 13.28
CA GLU A 63 1.53 4.85 13.63
C GLU A 63 0.79 4.95 14.98
N LYS A 64 -0.11 4.00 15.27
CA LYS A 64 -0.82 3.95 16.57
C LYS A 64 0.10 3.61 17.75
N GLU A 65 1.15 2.82 17.52
CA GLU A 65 2.14 2.46 18.56
C GLU A 65 3.15 3.57 18.83
N GLN A 66 3.31 4.52 17.90
CA GLN A 66 4.26 5.65 18.00
C GLN A 66 3.60 6.97 18.42
N GLY A 67 2.27 6.98 18.55
CA GLY A 67 1.46 8.14 18.95
C GLY A 67 1.13 8.20 20.43
#